data_AF-A8IE91-F1
#
_entry.id   AF-A8IE91-F1
#
_cell.length_a   1.000
_cell.length_b   1.000
_cell.length_c   1.000
_cell.angle_alpha   90.00
_cell.angle_beta   90.00
_cell.angle_gamma   90.00
#
_symmetry.space_group_name_H-M   'P 1'
#
loop_
_entity.id
_entity.type
_entity.pdbx_description
1 polymer ?
#
loop_
_entity_poly.entity_id
_entity_poly.type
_entity_poly.pdbx_seq_one_letter_code
_entity_poly.pdbx_strand_id
1 'polypeptide(L)'
;SATFKTFKEGPFLTKTVGELMWGYDSKLVDFLNQYLPGMLPSSGKFGLFAEFNNSNTGLFTINTGKDDIRKVHRVDSWNGLTQLSYWRTPQCNMINGTAGQMWPPFMTKESTLPFYSPDACRSLELVYQRTGEMLGIPLYRFVAPRTMFANGSQYEPNQGFCPCRQSGLLNVSSCRHNSPVFISHPHFFNADPVLQDYVLGLNPTEEEHGLFIDIHPLTGVPLNVSIRLQLNLYIKSV
;
A
#
# COMPACT_ATOMS: atom_id res chain seq x y z
N SER A 1 -24.51 -20.92 -2.09
CA SER A 1 -23.82 -22.03 -2.80
C SER A 1 -23.79 -23.28 -1.93
N ALA A 2 -23.96 -24.47 -2.51
CA ALA A 2 -23.95 -25.76 -1.78
C ALA A 2 -22.58 -26.05 -1.15
N THR A 3 -21.48 -25.72 -1.84
CA THR A 3 -20.10 -25.93 -1.35
C THR A 3 -19.84 -25.18 -0.03
N PHE A 4 -20.19 -23.89 0.04
CA PHE A 4 -20.03 -23.10 1.27
C PHE A 4 -20.83 -23.71 2.44
N LYS A 5 -22.05 -24.21 2.18
CA LYS A 5 -22.85 -24.91 3.21
C LYS A 5 -22.17 -26.20 3.68
N THR A 6 -21.62 -26.99 2.76
CA THR A 6 -20.89 -28.24 3.08
C THR A 6 -19.69 -27.99 3.99
N PHE A 7 -18.92 -26.93 3.73
CA PHE A 7 -17.75 -26.57 4.53
C PHE A 7 -18.07 -25.69 5.74
N LYS A 8 -19.36 -25.36 5.96
CA LYS A 8 -19.83 -24.47 7.04
C LYS A 8 -19.18 -23.08 7.02
N GLU A 9 -18.95 -22.56 5.81
CA GLU A 9 -18.34 -21.26 5.61
C GLU A 9 -19.38 -20.14 5.76
N GLY A 10 -18.99 -19.09 6.48
CA GLY A 10 -19.83 -17.92 6.75
C GLY A 10 -19.10 -16.60 6.41
N PRO A 11 -19.81 -15.47 6.39
CA PRO A 11 -19.21 -14.16 6.09
C PRO A 11 -18.27 -13.66 7.20
N PHE A 12 -18.41 -14.19 8.41
CA PHE A 12 -17.57 -13.88 9.56
C PHE A 12 -16.98 -15.19 10.11
N LEU A 13 -15.74 -15.11 10.56
CA LEU A 13 -15.00 -16.22 11.14
C LEU A 13 -14.22 -15.75 12.37
N THR A 14 -13.98 -16.67 13.29
CA THR A 14 -13.18 -16.42 14.49
C THR A 14 -11.88 -17.20 14.40
N LYS A 15 -10.77 -16.47 14.45
CA LYS A 15 -9.41 -17.00 14.35
C LYS A 15 -8.50 -16.20 15.28
N THR A 16 -7.40 -16.82 15.70
CA THR A 16 -6.36 -16.11 16.44
C THR A 16 -5.67 -15.08 15.54
N VAL A 17 -5.03 -14.08 16.14
CA VAL A 17 -4.23 -13.09 15.39
C VAL A 17 -3.15 -13.79 14.54
N GLY A 18 -2.48 -14.80 15.09
CA GLY A 18 -1.46 -15.56 14.37
C GLY A 18 -2.00 -16.26 13.13
N GLU A 19 -3.18 -16.87 13.22
CA GLU A 19 -3.85 -17.50 12.07
C GLU A 19 -4.28 -16.48 11.00
N LEU A 20 -4.85 -15.34 11.38
CA LEU A 20 -5.26 -14.32 10.41
C LEU A 20 -4.07 -13.67 9.69
N MET A 21 -2.99 -13.42 10.42
CA MET A 21 -1.79 -12.77 9.89
C MET A 21 -0.97 -13.72 9.04
N TRP A 22 -0.58 -14.88 9.59
CA TRP A 22 0.41 -15.77 8.99
C TRP A 22 -0.17 -16.99 8.29
N GLY A 23 -1.48 -17.18 8.46
CA GLY A 23 -2.27 -18.14 7.73
C GLY A 23 -2.75 -19.32 8.56
N TYR A 24 -3.89 -19.86 8.14
CA TYR A 24 -4.49 -21.08 8.68
C TYR A 24 -4.88 -22.05 7.57
N ASP A 25 -5.00 -23.33 7.93
CA ASP A 25 -5.46 -24.36 7.01
C ASP A 25 -6.98 -24.29 6.86
N SER A 26 -7.44 -24.25 5.61
CA SER A 26 -8.85 -24.12 5.28
C SER A 26 -9.30 -25.31 4.44
N LYS A 27 -10.23 -26.11 4.98
CA LYS A 27 -10.80 -27.27 4.28
C LYS A 27 -11.43 -26.91 2.93
N LEU A 28 -12.04 -25.72 2.81
CA LEU A 28 -12.57 -25.25 1.53
C LEU A 28 -11.44 -25.01 0.53
N VAL A 29 -10.43 -24.22 0.89
CA VAL A 29 -9.21 -23.99 0.09
C VAL A 29 -8.55 -25.31 -0.34
N ASP A 30 -8.36 -26.27 0.58
CA ASP A 30 -7.76 -27.58 0.26
C ASP A 30 -8.59 -28.34 -0.79
N PHE A 31 -9.91 -28.40 -0.58
CA PHE A 31 -10.84 -29.00 -1.54
C PHE A 31 -10.77 -28.30 -2.90
N LEU A 32 -10.77 -26.98 -2.92
CA LEU A 32 -10.71 -26.20 -4.16
C LEU A 32 -9.39 -26.41 -4.89
N ASN A 33 -8.26 -26.44 -4.19
CA ASN A 33 -6.95 -26.72 -4.80
C ASN A 33 -6.86 -28.15 -5.36
N GLN A 34 -7.49 -29.12 -4.70
CA GLN A 34 -7.49 -30.51 -5.14
C GLN A 34 -8.38 -30.75 -6.38
N TYR A 35 -9.59 -30.16 -6.41
CA TYR A 35 -10.60 -30.45 -7.43
C TYR A 35 -10.72 -29.38 -8.52
N LEU A 36 -10.25 -28.15 -8.27
CA LEU A 36 -10.24 -27.01 -9.19
C LEU A 36 -8.84 -26.34 -9.17
N PRO A 37 -7.78 -27.05 -9.59
CA PRO A 37 -6.41 -26.55 -9.52
C PRO A 37 -6.25 -25.23 -10.29
N GLY A 38 -5.57 -24.27 -9.70
CA GLY A 38 -5.35 -22.93 -10.26
C GLY A 38 -6.49 -21.93 -10.04
N MET A 39 -7.59 -22.33 -9.39
CA MET A 39 -8.68 -21.40 -9.06
C MET A 39 -8.29 -20.44 -7.93
N LEU A 40 -7.47 -20.89 -6.99
CA LEU A 40 -6.92 -20.05 -5.92
C LEU A 40 -5.43 -19.79 -6.18
N PRO A 41 -4.94 -18.60 -5.80
CA PRO A 41 -3.55 -18.20 -6.06
C PRO A 41 -2.53 -18.92 -5.17
N SER A 42 -2.96 -19.50 -4.06
CA SER A 42 -2.08 -20.24 -3.15
C SER A 42 -2.56 -21.68 -2.93
N SER A 43 -1.62 -22.61 -3.06
CA SER A 43 -1.73 -23.98 -2.59
C SER A 43 -1.15 -24.06 -1.18
N GLY A 44 -1.93 -23.65 -0.16
CA GLY A 44 -1.42 -23.61 1.21
C GLY A 44 -2.34 -22.83 2.14
N LYS A 45 -1.73 -22.25 3.18
CA LYS A 45 -2.44 -21.50 4.22
C LYS A 45 -3.07 -20.23 3.66
N PHE A 46 -4.25 -19.90 4.16
CA PHE A 46 -4.92 -18.64 3.86
C PHE A 46 -4.67 -17.64 4.99
N GLY A 47 -4.09 -16.48 4.68
CA GLY A 47 -3.80 -15.40 5.63
C GLY A 47 -3.43 -14.11 4.91
N LEU A 48 -3.44 -12.99 5.65
CA LEU A 48 -3.14 -11.65 5.09
C LEU A 48 -1.68 -11.53 4.61
N PHE A 49 -0.76 -12.13 5.36
CA PHE A 49 0.68 -12.15 5.12
C PHE A 49 1.20 -13.59 5.09
N ALA A 50 0.40 -14.52 4.53
CA ALA A 50 0.85 -15.87 4.29
C ALA A 50 2.15 -15.83 3.45
N GLU A 51 3.12 -16.67 3.80
CA GLU A 51 4.44 -16.78 3.13
C GLU A 51 5.33 -15.52 3.20
N PHE A 52 4.98 -14.54 4.04
CA PHE A 52 5.77 -13.32 4.19
C PHE A 52 7.07 -13.53 5.01
N ASN A 53 7.05 -14.48 5.95
CA ASN A 53 8.25 -14.77 6.74
C ASN A 53 9.30 -15.50 5.90
N ASN A 54 10.56 -15.06 6.02
CA ASN A 54 11.71 -15.55 5.24
C ASN A 54 11.58 -15.35 3.72
N SER A 55 10.78 -14.37 3.28
CA SER A 55 10.72 -13.92 1.89
C SER A 55 11.22 -12.48 1.74
N ASN A 56 11.13 -11.94 0.52
CA ASN A 56 11.43 -10.54 0.23
C ASN A 56 10.36 -9.97 -0.70
N THR A 57 10.22 -8.65 -0.72
CA THR A 57 9.24 -7.92 -1.55
C THR A 57 9.74 -7.69 -2.98
N GLY A 58 10.69 -8.49 -3.46
CA GLY A 58 11.32 -8.38 -4.77
C GLY A 58 12.69 -7.69 -4.75
N LEU A 59 13.38 -7.80 -5.89
CA LEU A 59 14.71 -7.24 -6.12
C LEU A 59 14.63 -5.83 -6.67
N PHE A 60 15.22 -4.87 -5.97
CA PHE A 60 15.35 -3.48 -6.41
C PHE A 60 16.73 -3.23 -7.00
N THR A 61 16.77 -2.78 -8.25
CA THR A 61 17.97 -2.16 -8.84
C THR A 61 17.87 -0.66 -8.60
N ILE A 62 18.86 -0.08 -7.92
CA ILE A 62 18.85 1.33 -7.56
C ILE A 62 20.10 2.04 -8.06
N ASN A 63 19.96 3.35 -8.24
CA ASN A 63 21.06 4.23 -8.58
C ASN A 63 21.99 4.45 -7.38
N THR A 64 23.29 4.28 -7.57
CA THR A 64 24.31 4.45 -6.51
C THR A 64 24.64 5.90 -6.20
N GLY A 65 24.24 6.84 -7.06
CA GLY A 65 24.56 8.27 -6.94
C GLY A 65 25.99 8.64 -7.38
N LYS A 66 26.79 7.67 -7.88
CA LYS A 66 28.18 7.92 -8.32
C LYS A 66 28.27 8.99 -9.42
N ASP A 67 27.38 8.94 -10.41
CA ASP A 67 27.40 9.85 -11.55
C ASP A 67 26.59 11.13 -11.31
N ASP A 68 25.52 11.03 -10.50
CA ASP A 68 24.70 12.16 -10.09
C ASP A 68 24.06 11.86 -8.73
N ILE A 69 24.49 12.59 -7.69
CA ILE A 69 23.99 12.40 -6.32
C ILE A 69 22.48 12.65 -6.22
N ARG A 70 21.88 13.44 -7.12
CA ARG A 70 20.42 13.68 -7.16
C ARG A 70 19.62 12.43 -7.57
N LYS A 71 20.31 11.38 -8.06
CA LYS A 71 19.69 10.11 -8.41
C LYS A 71 19.88 9.02 -7.37
N VAL A 72 20.70 9.23 -6.33
CA VAL A 72 21.00 8.20 -5.33
C VAL A 72 19.71 7.58 -4.77
N HIS A 73 19.70 6.26 -4.59
CA HIS A 73 18.55 5.45 -4.15
C HIS A 73 17.31 5.45 -5.05
N ARG A 74 17.28 6.21 -6.16
CA ARG A 74 16.17 6.11 -7.11
C ARG A 74 16.13 4.72 -7.72
N VAL A 75 14.93 4.15 -7.78
CA VAL A 75 14.68 2.84 -8.38
C VAL A 75 14.85 2.97 -9.89
N ASP A 76 15.70 2.12 -10.44
CA ASP A 76 15.83 1.91 -11.88
C ASP A 76 14.86 0.81 -12.35
N SER A 77 14.83 -0.29 -11.61
CA SER A 77 13.88 -1.39 -11.86
C SER A 77 13.54 -2.16 -10.58
N TRP A 78 12.38 -2.81 -10.59
CA TRP A 78 11.93 -3.76 -9.59
C TRP A 78 11.62 -5.10 -10.26
N ASN A 79 12.28 -6.18 -9.83
CA ASN A 79 12.22 -7.50 -10.49
C ASN A 79 12.52 -7.44 -12.00
N GLY A 80 13.43 -6.55 -12.41
CA GLY A 80 13.77 -6.30 -13.81
C GLY A 80 12.72 -5.48 -14.59
N LEU A 81 11.60 -5.11 -13.97
CA LEU A 81 10.58 -4.26 -14.57
C LEU A 81 10.88 -2.78 -14.31
N THR A 82 10.79 -1.97 -15.36
CA THR A 82 10.90 -0.50 -15.30
C THR A 82 9.52 0.18 -15.21
N GLN A 83 8.46 -0.59 -15.47
CA GLN A 83 7.07 -0.18 -15.32
C GLN A 83 6.21 -1.38 -14.90
N LEU A 84 5.12 -1.11 -14.19
CA LEU A 84 4.13 -2.09 -13.78
C LEU A 84 3.18 -2.42 -14.92
N SER A 85 2.37 -3.46 -14.72
CA SER A 85 1.29 -3.86 -15.64
C SER A 85 -0.07 -3.95 -14.95
N TYR A 86 -0.18 -3.42 -13.73
CA TYR A 86 -1.37 -3.55 -12.88
C TYR A 86 -2.47 -2.54 -13.21
N TRP A 87 -2.09 -1.39 -13.79
CA TRP A 87 -2.95 -0.22 -13.90
C TRP A 87 -3.32 0.11 -15.35
N ARG A 88 -4.35 0.93 -15.54
CA ARG A 88 -4.95 1.16 -16.86
C ARG A 88 -4.19 2.15 -17.74
N THR A 89 -3.37 3.00 -17.15
CA THR A 89 -2.62 4.04 -17.87
C THR A 89 -1.12 3.84 -17.70
N PRO A 90 -0.29 4.24 -18.68
CA PRO A 90 1.16 4.19 -18.54
C PRO A 90 1.68 4.97 -17.33
N GLN A 91 1.10 6.16 -17.06
CA GLN A 91 1.50 7.00 -15.92
C GLN A 91 1.27 6.31 -14.57
N CYS A 92 0.13 5.62 -14.38
CA CYS A 92 -0.15 4.88 -13.14
C CYS A 92 0.76 3.66 -12.96
N ASN A 93 1.31 3.13 -14.06
CA ASN A 93 2.25 2.02 -14.05
C ASN A 93 3.72 2.43 -13.85
N MET A 94 4.03 3.73 -13.74
CA MET A 94 5.42 4.16 -13.53
C MET A 94 5.94 3.73 -12.14
N ILE A 95 7.17 3.22 -12.11
CA ILE A 95 7.94 2.99 -10.88
C ILE A 95 8.77 4.26 -10.64
N ASN A 96 8.34 5.09 -9.70
CA ASN A 96 8.89 6.41 -9.45
C ASN A 96 9.53 6.49 -8.05
N GLY A 97 10.56 7.32 -7.95
CA GLY A 97 11.20 7.64 -6.69
C GLY A 97 12.15 6.56 -6.18
N THR A 98 12.19 6.36 -4.87
CA THR A 98 13.09 5.40 -4.20
C THR A 98 12.33 4.19 -3.67
N ALA A 99 13.06 3.24 -3.08
CA ALA A 99 12.46 2.10 -2.37
C ALA A 99 11.97 2.47 -0.95
N GLY A 100 11.92 3.75 -0.59
CA GLY A 100 11.43 4.24 0.70
C GLY A 100 12.43 4.20 1.86
N GLN A 101 13.65 3.71 1.64
CA GLN A 101 14.70 3.65 2.67
C GLN A 101 15.42 4.98 2.85
N MET A 102 15.71 5.67 1.74
CA MET A 102 16.42 6.94 1.68
C MET A 102 15.97 7.71 0.44
N TRP A 103 16.24 9.01 0.41
CA TRP A 103 16.00 9.90 -0.74
C TRP A 103 17.24 10.72 -1.07
N PRO A 104 17.31 11.32 -2.26
CA PRO A 104 18.41 12.21 -2.62
C PRO A 104 18.61 13.37 -1.64
N PRO A 105 19.86 13.81 -1.40
CA PRO A 105 20.19 14.91 -0.50
C PRO A 105 19.80 16.29 -1.07
N PHE A 106 20.01 17.33 -0.27
CA PHE A 106 19.81 18.75 -0.64
C PHE A 106 18.35 19.12 -0.95
N MET A 107 17.42 18.65 -0.12
CA MET A 107 15.99 18.91 -0.26
C MET A 107 15.62 20.36 0.03
N THR A 108 14.67 20.88 -0.74
CA THR A 108 14.00 22.17 -0.50
C THR A 108 12.55 21.95 -0.08
N LYS A 109 11.84 23.02 0.29
CA LYS A 109 10.42 22.93 0.68
C LYS A 109 9.50 22.63 -0.52
N GLU A 110 9.99 22.83 -1.73
CA GLU A 110 9.32 22.52 -3.00
C GLU A 110 9.58 21.07 -3.45
N SER A 111 10.47 20.35 -2.76
CA SER A 111 10.73 18.94 -3.05
C SER A 111 9.51 18.07 -2.70
N THR A 112 9.40 16.91 -3.33
CA THR A 112 8.46 15.84 -2.97
C THR A 112 9.22 14.54 -2.72
N LEU A 113 8.59 13.59 -2.03
CA LEU A 113 9.17 12.27 -1.76
C LEU A 113 8.39 11.17 -2.51
N PRO A 114 8.67 10.95 -3.80
CA PRO A 114 8.14 9.79 -4.50
C PRO A 114 8.84 8.51 -4.00
N PHE A 115 8.08 7.43 -3.88
CA PHE A 115 8.60 6.09 -3.59
C PHE A 115 7.69 5.01 -4.17
N TYR A 116 8.28 3.88 -4.54
CA TYR A 116 7.54 2.71 -4.98
C TYR A 116 7.36 1.72 -3.83
N SER A 117 6.12 1.31 -3.59
CA SER A 117 5.78 0.28 -2.61
C SER A 117 5.15 -0.91 -3.33
N PRO A 118 5.82 -2.09 -3.37
CA PRO A 118 5.23 -3.32 -3.85
C PRO A 118 3.93 -3.67 -3.11
N ASP A 119 3.86 -3.37 -1.82
CA ASP A 119 2.70 -3.68 -0.99
C ASP A 119 1.46 -2.85 -1.34
N ALA A 120 1.67 -1.57 -1.68
CA ALA A 120 0.62 -0.69 -2.19
C ALA A 120 0.40 -0.81 -3.71
N CYS A 121 1.22 -1.63 -4.38
CA CYS A 121 1.15 -1.92 -5.80
C CYS A 121 1.29 -0.72 -6.74
N ARG A 122 1.81 0.41 -6.25
CA ARG A 122 2.02 1.63 -7.05
C ARG A 122 3.10 2.50 -6.45
N SER A 123 3.51 3.47 -7.24
CA SER A 123 4.28 4.61 -6.74
C SER A 123 3.35 5.56 -5.96
N LEU A 124 3.84 6.04 -4.82
CA LEU A 124 3.22 7.00 -3.93
C LEU A 124 4.13 8.23 -3.81
N GLU A 125 3.57 9.36 -3.41
CA GLU A 125 4.32 10.60 -3.24
C GLU A 125 3.87 11.33 -1.98
N LEU A 126 4.84 11.77 -1.18
CA LEU A 126 4.60 12.64 -0.03
C LEU A 126 4.98 14.08 -0.35
N VAL A 127 4.25 15.02 0.25
CA VAL A 127 4.46 16.47 0.06
C VAL A 127 4.94 17.11 1.35
N TYR A 128 5.76 18.15 1.21
CA TYR A 128 6.24 18.92 2.36
C TYR A 128 5.07 19.52 3.15
N GLN A 129 5.14 19.41 4.48
CA GLN A 129 4.17 20.01 5.39
C GLN A 129 4.80 21.11 6.25
N ARG A 130 5.91 20.80 6.94
CA ARG A 130 6.54 21.72 7.89
C ARG A 130 8.00 21.39 8.16
N THR A 131 8.75 22.37 8.64
CA THR A 131 10.07 22.17 9.25
C THR A 131 9.91 21.79 10.73
N GLY A 132 10.85 21.02 11.26
CA GLY A 132 10.93 20.67 12.66
C GLY A 132 12.37 20.40 13.08
N GLU A 133 12.52 19.91 14.31
CA GLU A 133 13.79 19.49 14.88
C GLU A 133 13.55 18.26 15.76
N MET A 134 14.49 17.32 15.74
CA MET A 134 14.51 16.16 16.63
C MET A 134 15.91 15.99 17.21
N LEU A 135 16.04 16.09 18.53
CA LEU A 135 17.33 15.94 19.22
C LEU A 135 18.44 16.88 18.68
N GLY A 136 18.09 18.13 18.32
CA GLY A 136 19.03 19.08 17.72
C GLY A 136 19.26 18.91 16.21
N ILE A 137 18.61 17.93 15.57
CA ILE A 137 18.75 17.64 14.14
C ILE A 137 17.59 18.28 13.37
N PRO A 138 17.83 19.19 12.42
CA PRO A 138 16.77 19.80 11.64
C PRO A 138 16.13 18.79 10.68
N LEU A 139 14.81 18.84 10.54
CA LEU A 139 14.07 17.93 9.67
C LEU A 139 12.97 18.65 8.90
N TYR A 140 12.59 18.06 7.77
CA TYR A 140 11.35 18.38 7.08
C TYR A 140 10.37 17.23 7.29
N ARG A 141 9.13 17.58 7.63
CA ARG A 141 8.00 16.64 7.69
C ARG A 141 7.31 16.62 6.34
N PHE A 142 7.29 15.44 5.73
CA PHE A 142 6.51 15.13 4.54
C PHE A 142 5.32 14.25 4.92
N VAL A 143 4.16 14.51 4.33
CA VAL A 143 2.91 13.81 4.64
C VAL A 143 2.22 13.32 3.38
N ALA A 144 1.36 12.32 3.51
CA ALA A 144 0.49 11.89 2.43
C ALA A 144 -0.51 13.02 2.09
N PRO A 145 -0.54 13.55 0.85
CA PRO A 145 -1.55 14.52 0.46
C PRO A 145 -2.93 13.84 0.38
N ARG A 146 -4.00 14.62 0.53
CA ARG A 146 -5.38 14.13 0.35
C ARG A 146 -5.64 13.52 -1.04
N THR A 147 -4.87 13.93 -2.04
CA THR A 147 -4.94 13.42 -3.41
C THR A 147 -4.38 12.00 -3.57
N MET A 148 -3.59 11.48 -2.62
CA MET A 148 -2.90 10.19 -2.75
C MET A 148 -3.85 9.03 -3.11
N PHE A 149 -4.99 8.95 -2.43
CA PHE A 149 -6.04 7.95 -2.68
C PHE A 149 -7.35 8.56 -3.15
N ALA A 150 -7.33 9.80 -3.65
CA ALA A 150 -8.52 10.44 -4.18
C ALA A 150 -9.01 9.71 -5.44
N ASN A 151 -10.33 9.71 -5.64
CA ASN A 151 -10.97 9.18 -6.84
C ASN A 151 -10.45 9.92 -8.08
N GLY A 152 -10.24 9.19 -9.18
CA GLY A 152 -9.84 9.75 -10.48
C GLY A 152 -10.76 10.85 -11.02
N SER A 153 -12.04 10.89 -10.62
CA SER A 153 -12.95 11.99 -10.97
C SER A 153 -12.69 13.28 -10.19
N GLN A 154 -12.07 13.20 -9.00
CA GLN A 154 -11.68 14.34 -8.18
C GLN A 154 -10.22 14.75 -8.42
N TYR A 155 -9.37 13.79 -8.77
CA TYR A 155 -7.97 14.00 -9.10
C TYR A 155 -7.59 13.17 -10.33
N GLU A 156 -7.61 13.82 -11.50
CA GLU A 156 -7.42 13.20 -12.81
C GLU A 156 -6.18 12.28 -12.89
N PRO A 157 -5.02 12.62 -12.30
CA PRO A 157 -3.85 11.73 -12.33
C PRO A 157 -4.04 10.37 -11.66
N ASN A 158 -5.13 10.17 -10.90
CA ASN A 158 -5.50 8.88 -10.33
C ASN A 158 -6.47 8.04 -11.19
N GLN A 159 -6.92 8.53 -12.36
CA GLN A 159 -7.89 7.84 -13.20
C GLN A 159 -7.44 6.44 -13.62
N GLY A 160 -6.14 6.20 -13.80
CA GLY A 160 -5.62 4.88 -14.17
C GLY A 160 -5.63 3.83 -13.05
N PHE A 161 -5.84 4.23 -11.79
CA PHE A 161 -5.98 3.31 -10.64
C PHE A 161 -7.41 2.79 -10.44
N CYS A 162 -8.38 3.24 -11.26
CA CYS A 162 -9.76 2.80 -11.19
C CYS A 162 -9.92 1.28 -11.52
N PRO A 163 -11.00 0.58 -11.09
CA PRO A 163 -12.35 1.12 -10.83
C PRO A 163 -12.39 1.94 -9.54
N CYS A 164 -12.69 3.23 -9.69
CA CYS A 164 -12.69 4.16 -8.58
C CYS A 164 -13.97 4.01 -7.76
N ARG A 165 -13.80 4.07 -6.44
CA ARG A 165 -14.86 4.13 -5.44
C ARG A 165 -14.82 5.50 -4.78
N GLN A 166 -15.41 5.65 -3.61
CA GLN A 166 -15.23 6.82 -2.77
C GLN A 166 -13.75 7.14 -2.60
N SER A 167 -13.43 8.43 -2.53
CA SER A 167 -12.05 8.89 -2.30
C SER A 167 -11.51 8.36 -0.97
N GLY A 168 -10.21 8.07 -0.94
CA GLY A 168 -9.52 7.47 0.20
C GLY A 168 -9.36 5.95 0.12
N LEU A 169 -9.78 5.33 -1.00
CA LEU A 169 -9.66 3.89 -1.24
C LEU A 169 -8.85 3.62 -2.52
N LEU A 170 -7.94 2.66 -2.43
CA LEU A 170 -7.22 2.09 -3.58
C LEU A 170 -7.57 0.61 -3.74
N ASN A 171 -8.17 0.24 -4.86
CA ASN A 171 -8.39 -1.17 -5.18
C ASN A 171 -7.07 -1.82 -5.59
N VAL A 172 -6.62 -2.85 -4.86
CA VAL A 172 -5.37 -3.56 -5.13
C VAL A 172 -5.61 -4.98 -5.64
N SER A 173 -6.81 -5.29 -6.12
CA SER A 173 -7.15 -6.62 -6.63
C SER A 173 -6.23 -7.07 -7.76
N SER A 174 -5.77 -6.15 -8.62
CA SER A 174 -4.90 -6.44 -9.78
C SER A 174 -3.54 -7.01 -9.42
N CYS A 175 -3.00 -6.67 -8.24
CA CYS A 175 -1.73 -7.18 -7.73
C CYS A 175 -1.89 -8.19 -6.59
N ARG A 176 -3.11 -8.37 -6.05
CA ARG A 176 -3.44 -9.30 -4.97
C ARG A 176 -4.33 -10.43 -5.47
N HIS A 177 -3.96 -11.04 -6.59
CA HIS A 177 -4.60 -12.23 -7.15
C HIS A 177 -6.13 -12.13 -7.32
N ASN A 178 -6.61 -10.97 -7.76
CA ASN A 178 -8.03 -10.65 -7.91
C ASN A 178 -8.85 -10.72 -6.61
N SER A 179 -8.20 -10.79 -5.44
CA SER A 179 -8.86 -10.65 -4.14
C SER A 179 -9.50 -9.27 -4.01
N PRO A 180 -10.73 -9.13 -3.46
CA PRO A 180 -11.45 -7.87 -3.37
C PRO A 180 -10.92 -6.95 -2.25
N VAL A 181 -9.60 -6.77 -2.20
CA VAL A 181 -8.87 -5.99 -1.19
C VAL A 181 -8.72 -4.55 -1.62
N PHE A 182 -8.97 -3.64 -0.69
CA PHE A 182 -8.74 -2.22 -0.81
C PHE A 182 -7.78 -1.73 0.27
N ILE A 183 -6.88 -0.83 -0.11
CA ILE A 183 -6.01 -0.12 0.82
C ILE A 183 -6.58 1.27 1.09
N SER A 184 -6.49 1.71 2.33
CA SER A 184 -6.80 3.08 2.75
C SER A 184 -5.79 3.56 3.80
N HIS A 185 -5.89 4.82 4.21
CA HIS A 185 -5.34 5.20 5.51
C HIS A 185 -6.16 4.54 6.64
N PRO A 186 -5.55 4.31 7.82
CA PRO A 186 -6.27 3.84 9.00
C PRO A 186 -7.49 4.70 9.34
N HIS A 187 -8.56 4.04 9.77
CA HIS A 187 -9.85 4.66 10.13
C HIS A 187 -10.47 5.50 9.00
N PHE A 188 -10.07 5.25 7.76
CA PHE A 188 -10.44 6.07 6.60
C PHE A 188 -10.05 7.56 6.76
N PHE A 189 -8.91 7.82 7.42
CA PHE A 189 -8.35 9.17 7.49
C PHE A 189 -8.11 9.75 6.07
N ASN A 190 -8.45 11.04 5.89
CA ASN A 190 -8.45 11.72 4.58
C ASN A 190 -9.29 11.06 3.48
N ALA A 191 -10.27 10.23 3.85
CA ALA A 191 -11.20 9.62 2.91
C ALA A 191 -12.56 10.35 2.88
N ASP A 192 -13.44 9.93 1.97
CA ASP A 192 -14.83 10.38 1.91
C ASP A 192 -15.55 10.04 3.23
N PRO A 193 -16.21 11.01 3.91
CA PRO A 193 -16.86 10.78 5.20
C PRO A 193 -17.87 9.63 5.21
N VAL A 194 -18.54 9.35 4.09
CA VAL A 194 -19.50 8.24 3.99
C VAL A 194 -18.85 6.87 4.30
N LEU A 195 -17.53 6.76 4.17
CA LEU A 195 -16.81 5.53 4.50
C LEU A 195 -16.80 5.25 6.00
N GLN A 196 -16.87 6.29 6.82
CA GLN A 196 -16.93 6.16 8.28
C GLN A 196 -18.31 5.68 8.76
N ASP A 197 -19.36 5.88 7.94
CA ASP A 197 -20.72 5.43 8.26
C ASP A 197 -20.91 3.91 8.08
N TYR A 198 -20.04 3.24 7.30
CA TYR A 198 -20.14 1.80 7.05
C TYR A 198 -19.64 0.92 8.21
N VAL A 199 -18.83 1.46 9.13
CA VAL A 199 -18.20 0.69 10.22
C VAL A 199 -18.26 1.49 11.51
N LEU A 200 -18.87 0.92 12.55
CA LEU A 200 -18.92 1.53 13.88
C LEU A 200 -17.54 1.51 14.55
N GLY A 201 -17.20 2.58 15.28
CA GLY A 201 -15.98 2.66 16.08
C GLY A 201 -14.78 3.32 15.39
N LEU A 202 -14.96 3.86 14.19
CA LEU A 202 -13.94 4.62 13.49
C LEU A 202 -13.79 6.03 14.08
N ASN A 203 -12.54 6.45 14.32
CA ASN A 203 -12.20 7.78 14.82
C ASN A 203 -10.89 8.26 14.16
N PRO A 204 -10.94 8.80 12.93
CA PRO A 204 -9.74 9.21 12.21
C PRO A 204 -9.15 10.51 12.76
N THR A 205 -7.84 10.50 12.97
CA THR A 205 -7.04 11.61 13.51
C THR A 205 -5.70 11.68 12.78
N GLU A 206 -5.16 12.88 12.56
CA GLU A 206 -3.87 13.03 11.87
C GLU A 206 -2.72 12.39 12.67
N GLU A 207 -2.75 12.51 14.00
CA GLU A 207 -1.69 12.01 14.89
C GLU A 207 -1.58 10.47 14.88
N GLU A 208 -2.71 9.77 14.96
CA GLU A 208 -2.72 8.30 15.06
C GLU A 208 -2.82 7.61 13.71
N HIS A 209 -3.28 8.30 12.66
CA HIS A 209 -3.59 7.67 11.37
C HIS A 209 -2.87 8.32 10.17
N GLY A 210 -2.17 9.44 10.38
CA GLY A 210 -1.37 10.10 9.36
C GLY A 210 -0.14 9.28 8.94
N LEU A 211 0.10 9.25 7.63
CA LEU A 211 1.35 8.77 7.04
C LEU A 211 2.29 9.96 6.89
N PHE A 212 3.47 9.86 7.52
CA PHE A 212 4.49 10.90 7.43
C PHE A 212 5.92 10.33 7.43
N ILE A 213 6.83 11.13 6.90
CA ILE A 213 8.29 10.91 6.99
C ILE A 213 8.92 12.23 7.42
N ASP A 214 9.61 12.20 8.56
CA ASP A 214 10.53 13.23 8.98
C ASP A 214 11.91 12.89 8.43
N ILE A 215 12.48 13.79 7.63
CA ILE A 215 13.73 13.55 6.90
C ILE A 215 14.72 14.68 7.12
N HIS A 216 16.00 14.33 7.30
CA HIS A 216 17.06 15.33 7.37
C HIS A 216 17.33 15.91 5.96
N PRO A 217 17.05 17.21 5.72
CA PRO A 217 16.97 17.75 4.36
C PRO A 217 18.32 17.77 3.63
N LEU A 218 19.44 17.88 4.36
CA LEU A 218 20.76 17.91 3.76
C LEU A 218 21.22 16.53 3.30
N THR A 219 20.85 15.46 4.00
CA THR A 219 21.36 14.09 3.72
C THR A 219 20.33 13.18 3.05
N GLY A 220 19.03 13.50 3.13
CA GLY A 220 17.97 12.64 2.61
C GLY A 220 17.74 11.36 3.43
N VAL A 221 18.22 11.34 4.69
CA VAL A 221 18.07 10.21 5.62
C VAL A 221 16.81 10.40 6.47
N PRO A 222 15.86 9.46 6.45
CA PRO A 222 14.69 9.49 7.34
C PRO A 222 15.11 9.37 8.80
N LEU A 223 14.51 10.17 9.68
CA LEU A 223 14.77 10.19 11.12
C LEU A 223 13.61 9.60 11.93
N ASN A 224 12.38 9.83 11.48
CA ASN A 224 11.17 9.35 12.11
C ASN A 224 10.11 9.08 11.04
N VAL A 225 9.49 7.90 11.09
CA VAL A 225 8.67 7.39 10.00
C VAL A 225 7.40 6.79 10.56
N SER A 226 6.27 7.17 9.96
CA SER A 226 4.97 6.56 10.20
C SER A 226 4.40 6.14 8.84
N ILE A 227 4.54 4.85 8.51
CA ILE A 227 3.85 4.23 7.37
C ILE A 227 2.68 3.44 7.93
N ARG A 228 1.48 3.92 7.68
CA ARG A 228 0.25 3.32 8.19
C ARG A 228 -0.74 3.15 7.05
N LEU A 229 -1.16 1.91 6.83
CA LEU A 229 -2.14 1.52 5.83
C LEU A 229 -3.15 0.57 6.47
N GLN A 230 -4.39 0.61 5.99
CA GLN A 230 -5.46 -0.27 6.41
C GLN A 230 -5.89 -1.15 5.24
N LEU A 231 -6.08 -2.44 5.53
CA LEU A 231 -6.64 -3.41 4.59
C LEU A 231 -8.15 -3.49 4.80
N ASN A 232 -8.89 -3.44 3.71
CA ASN A 232 -10.35 -3.49 3.69
C ASN A 232 -10.78 -4.55 2.68
N LEU A 233 -11.85 -5.29 2.99
CA LEU A 233 -12.47 -6.23 2.07
C LEU A 233 -13.80 -5.66 1.57
N TYR A 234 -13.98 -5.65 0.25
CA TYR A 234 -15.26 -5.25 -0.34
C TYR A 234 -16.27 -6.39 -0.26
N ILE A 235 -17.37 -6.15 0.45
CA ILE A 235 -18.46 -7.11 0.67
C ILE A 235 -19.75 -6.52 0.07
N LYS A 236 -20.56 -7.37 -0.58
CA LYS A 236 -21.88 -7.01 -1.09
C LYS A 236 -22.85 -8.18 -0.93
N SER A 237 -24.15 -7.90 -0.94
CA SER A 237 -25.17 -8.95 -1.08
C SER A 237 -25.03 -9.63 -2.45
N VAL A 238 -25.18 -10.95 -2.47
CA VAL A 238 -25.13 -11.80 -3.67
C VAL A 238 -26.36 -12.68 -3.72
#